data_AF-A0A3C1EKW2-F1
#
_entry.id   AF-A0A3C1EKW2-F1
#
_cell.length_a   1.000
_cell.length_b   1.000
_cell.length_c   1.000
_cell.angle_alpha   90.00
_cell.angle_beta   90.00
_cell.angle_gamma   90.00
#
_symmetry.space_group_name_H-M   'P 1'
#
loop_
_entity.id
_entity.type
_entity.pdbx_description
1 polymer ?
#
loop_
_entity_poly.entity_id
_entity_poly.type
_entity_poly.pdbx_seq_one_letter_code
_entity_poly.pdbx_strand_id
1 'polypeptide(L)'
;MESLSPSRSIAIDPAIIPLGALAYFSTVSPQADKEGRLLGQFPNSRFALCMDTGGAIKGPGRVDIYAGHGKMADTTARNQWNEGKLYILVKKVPARER
;
A
#
# COMPACT_ATOMS: atom_id res chain seq x y z
N MET A 1 -9.54 -16.17 7.25
CA MET A 1 -8.88 -15.40 6.18
C MET A 1 -9.08 -13.95 6.54
N GLU A 2 -8.03 -13.23 6.94
CA GLU A 2 -8.15 -11.84 7.37
C GLU A 2 -8.60 -10.97 6.18
N SER A 3 -9.59 -10.11 6.40
CA SER A 3 -10.15 -9.25 5.35
C SER A 3 -9.21 -8.09 5.09
N LEU A 4 -8.76 -7.92 3.83
CA LEU A 4 -8.02 -6.73 3.43
C LEU A 4 -8.95 -5.50 3.45
N SER A 5 -8.44 -4.40 3.99
CA SER A 5 -9.08 -3.09 4.01
C SER A 5 -8.62 -2.24 2.82
N PRO A 6 -9.53 -1.77 1.94
CA PRO A 6 -9.18 -0.93 0.80
C PRO A 6 -8.38 0.30 1.21
N SER A 7 -7.32 0.60 0.46
CA SER A 7 -6.38 1.69 0.70
C SER A 7 -5.71 1.69 2.09
N ARG A 8 -5.81 0.60 2.86
CA ARG A 8 -5.20 0.41 4.18
C ARG A 8 -4.39 -0.88 4.28
N SER A 9 -4.40 -1.68 3.21
CA SER A 9 -3.66 -2.92 3.08
C SER A 9 -2.75 -2.81 1.88
N ILE A 10 -1.51 -3.26 2.03
CA ILE A 10 -0.53 -3.28 0.96
C ILE A 10 0.12 -4.65 0.84
N ALA A 11 0.47 -5.03 -0.38
CA ALA A 11 1.38 -6.13 -0.64
C ALA A 11 2.82 -5.62 -0.74
N ILE A 12 3.73 -6.38 -0.12
CA ILE A 12 5.17 -6.08 -0.05
C ILE A 12 6.01 -7.32 -0.36
N ASP A 13 7.34 -7.15 -0.42
CA ASP A 13 8.27 -8.28 -0.44
C ASP A 13 8.53 -8.80 0.99
N PRO A 14 8.02 -10.00 1.36
CA PRO A 14 8.14 -10.52 2.71
C PRO A 14 9.57 -10.91 3.10
N ALA A 15 10.49 -11.01 2.12
CA ALA A 15 11.91 -11.25 2.40
C ALA A 15 12.58 -10.02 3.04
N ILE A 16 11.96 -8.84 2.95
CA ILE A 16 12.53 -7.57 3.40
C ILE A 16 11.69 -6.95 4.53
N ILE A 17 10.36 -6.98 4.38
CA ILE A 17 9.42 -6.36 5.33
C ILE A 17 8.55 -7.46 5.95
N PRO A 18 8.51 -7.61 7.29
CA PRO A 18 7.65 -8.59 7.91
C PRO A 18 6.16 -8.25 7.69
N LEU A 19 5.34 -9.26 7.43
CA LEU A 19 3.89 -9.10 7.41
C LEU A 19 3.38 -8.63 8.78
N GLY A 20 2.31 -7.83 8.76
CA GLY A 20 1.78 -7.11 9.92
C GLY A 20 2.51 -5.80 10.24
N ALA A 21 3.62 -5.47 9.55
CA ALA A 21 4.31 -4.20 9.77
C ALA A 21 3.42 -2.99 9.44
N LEU A 22 3.50 -1.97 10.29
CA LEU A 22 2.88 -0.67 10.06
C LEU A 22 3.74 0.14 9.09
N ALA A 23 3.12 0.59 8.00
CA ALA A 23 3.74 1.43 7.00
C ALA A 23 3.02 2.76 6.87
N TYR A 24 3.75 3.79 6.45
CA TYR A 24 3.20 5.02 5.92
C TYR A 24 3.68 5.15 4.48
N PHE A 25 2.77 5.32 3.54
CA PHE A 25 3.14 5.60 2.16
C PHE A 25 2.71 7.02 1.76
N SER A 26 3.42 7.58 0.79
CA SER A 26 3.10 8.85 0.17
C SER A 26 3.33 8.76 -1.33
N THR A 27 2.25 8.86 -2.11
CA THR A 27 2.29 8.78 -3.57
C THR A 27 1.15 9.62 -4.16
N VAL A 28 0.93 9.52 -5.46
CA VAL A 28 -0.27 9.97 -6.15
C VAL A 28 -1.04 8.72 -6.57
N SER A 29 -2.38 8.78 -6.51
CA SER A 29 -3.22 7.67 -6.96
C SER A 29 -4.28 8.12 -7.97
N PRO A 30 -4.66 7.27 -8.94
CA PRO A 30 -5.79 7.50 -9.81
C PRO A 30 -7.09 7.67 -9.01
N GLN A 31 -7.91 8.61 -9.44
CA GLN A 31 -9.28 8.76 -8.94
C GLN A 31 -10.23 8.20 -9.98
N ALA A 32 -11.10 7.28 -9.59
CA ALA A 32 -12.20 6.80 -10.42
C ALA A 32 -13.54 7.04 -9.73
N ASP A 33 -14.62 7.15 -10.50
CA ASP A 33 -15.98 7.14 -9.96
C ASP A 33 -16.54 5.71 -9.78
N LYS A 34 -17.79 5.62 -9.31
CA LYS A 34 -18.47 4.35 -9.05
C LYS A 34 -18.66 3.50 -10.30
N GLU A 35 -18.76 4.15 -11.46
CA GLU A 35 -18.91 3.53 -12.77
C GLU A 35 -17.57 3.07 -13.36
N GLY A 36 -16.45 3.44 -12.72
CA GLY A 36 -15.09 3.10 -13.14
C GLY A 36 -14.49 4.07 -14.15
N ARG A 37 -15.06 5.27 -14.32
CA ARG A 37 -14.48 6.31 -15.18
C ARG A 37 -13.32 6.98 -14.46
N LEU A 38 -12.18 7.10 -15.14
CA LEU A 38 -11.01 7.80 -14.63
C LEU A 38 -11.28 9.31 -14.59
N LEU A 39 -11.19 9.90 -13.40
CA LEU A 39 -11.42 11.34 -13.16
C LEU A 39 -10.13 12.16 -13.09
N GLY A 40 -8.98 11.49 -12.92
CA GLY A 40 -7.68 12.13 -12.77
C GLY A 40 -6.86 11.44 -11.68
N GLN A 41 -6.14 12.24 -10.90
CA GLN A 41 -5.23 11.78 -9.87
C GLN A 41 -5.36 12.64 -8.60
N PHE A 42 -5.05 12.08 -7.44
CA PHE A 42 -5.06 12.79 -6.17
C PHE A 42 -3.84 12.43 -5.31
N PRO A 43 -3.32 13.35 -4.47
CA PRO A 43 -2.29 13.02 -3.49
C PRO A 43 -2.81 11.97 -2.51
N ASN A 44 -2.07 10.87 -2.37
CA ASN A 44 -2.46 9.74 -1.54
C ASN A 44 -1.35 9.41 -0.53
N SER A 45 -1.53 9.88 0.70
CA SER A 45 -0.62 9.61 1.80
C SER A 45 -1.39 9.15 3.03
N ARG A 46 -1.02 8.00 3.58
CA ARG A 46 -1.76 7.36 4.69
C ARG A 46 -0.96 6.22 5.32
N PHE A 47 -1.36 5.86 6.53
CA PHE A 47 -0.96 4.61 7.16
C PHE A 47 -1.65 3.41 6.50
N ALA A 48 -0.91 2.31 6.40
CA ALA A 48 -1.36 1.02 5.91
C ALA A 48 -0.62 -0.12 6.63
N LEU A 49 -1.18 -1.32 6.58
CA LEU A 49 -0.56 -2.53 7.08
C LEU A 49 -0.05 -3.40 5.92
N CYS A 50 1.12 -3.99 6.12
CA CYS A 50 1.72 -4.98 5.22
C CYS A 50 1.00 -6.33 5.43
N MET A 51 -0.09 -6.58 4.71
CA MET A 51 -0.97 -7.74 4.97
C MET A 51 -1.00 -8.76 3.85
N ASP A 52 -0.30 -8.51 2.75
CA ASP A 52 -0.30 -9.39 1.60
C ASP A 52 1.09 -9.44 0.93
N THR A 53 1.24 -10.36 -0.01
CA THR A 53 2.47 -10.57 -0.81
C THR A 53 2.09 -10.75 -2.27
N GLY A 54 3.03 -10.52 -3.19
CA GLY A 54 2.80 -10.78 -4.60
C GLY A 54 4.07 -11.30 -5.28
N GLY A 55 3.92 -12.26 -6.19
CA GLY A 55 5.05 -12.81 -6.94
C GLY A 55 5.86 -11.74 -7.70
N ALA A 56 5.18 -10.69 -8.17
CA ALA A 56 5.78 -9.55 -8.87
C ALA A 56 6.18 -8.38 -7.94
N ILE A 57 5.88 -8.45 -6.64
CA ILE A 57 6.21 -7.39 -5.68
C ILE A 57 7.52 -7.77 -5.01
N LYS A 58 8.62 -7.20 -5.50
CA LYS A 58 10.00 -7.54 -5.11
C LYS A 58 10.83 -6.31 -4.80
N GLY A 59 11.71 -6.44 -3.81
CA GLY A 59 12.62 -5.37 -3.40
C GLY A 59 12.01 -4.36 -2.41
N PRO A 60 12.84 -3.46 -1.86
CA PRO A 60 12.47 -2.60 -0.72
C PRO A 60 11.54 -1.44 -1.07
N GLY A 61 11.38 -1.11 -2.36
CA GLY A 61 10.64 0.06 -2.84
C GLY A 61 9.40 -0.25 -3.66
N ARG A 62 9.04 -1.54 -3.84
CA ARG A 62 7.87 -1.95 -4.61
C ARG A 62 6.72 -2.31 -3.68
N VAL A 63 5.58 -1.68 -3.91
CA VAL A 63 4.36 -1.85 -3.11
C VAL A 63 3.17 -1.95 -4.06
N ASP A 64 2.24 -2.83 -3.74
CA ASP A 64 0.92 -2.84 -4.37
C ASP A 64 -0.15 -2.44 -3.34
N ILE A 65 -0.97 -1.47 -3.69
CA ILE A 65 -1.97 -0.89 -2.80
C ILE A 65 -3.32 -1.54 -3.12
N TYR A 66 -3.87 -2.25 -2.14
CA TYR A 66 -5.17 -2.88 -2.31
C TYR A 66 -6.27 -1.83 -2.48
N ALA A 67 -6.82 -1.68 -3.70
CA ALA A 67 -7.83 -0.68 -4.01
C ALA A 67 -9.26 -1.06 -3.55
N GLY A 68 -9.49 -2.33 -3.20
CA GLY A 68 -10.81 -2.88 -2.89
C GLY A 68 -11.38 -3.69 -4.04
N HIS A 69 -12.71 -3.71 -4.16
CA HIS A 69 -13.43 -4.46 -5.18
C HIS A 69 -14.38 -3.57 -5.99
N GLY A 70 -14.72 -4.02 -7.20
CA GLY A 70 -15.68 -3.36 -8.10
C GLY A 70 -15.03 -2.38 -9.08
N LYS A 71 -15.83 -1.80 -9.97
CA LYS A 71 -15.37 -1.01 -11.12
C LYS A 71 -14.43 0.14 -10.74
N MET A 72 -14.75 0.86 -9.67
CA MET A 72 -13.92 1.95 -9.16
C MET A 72 -12.53 1.45 -8.74
N ALA A 73 -12.47 0.34 -7.99
CA ALA A 73 -11.22 -0.25 -7.51
C ALA A 73 -10.41 -0.82 -8.68
N ASP A 74 -11.06 -1.49 -9.63
CA ASP A 74 -10.40 -2.04 -10.83
C ASP A 74 -9.74 -0.93 -11.66
N THR A 75 -10.45 0.16 -11.95
CA THR A 75 -9.88 1.30 -12.67
C THR A 75 -8.75 1.94 -11.86
N THR A 76 -8.91 2.10 -10.55
CA THR A 76 -7.88 2.67 -9.68
C THR A 76 -6.61 1.82 -9.69
N ALA A 77 -6.73 0.50 -9.49
CA ALA A 77 -5.61 -0.43 -9.45
C ALA A 77 -4.88 -0.51 -10.79
N ARG A 78 -5.61 -0.63 -11.91
CA ARG A 78 -5.01 -0.75 -13.25
C ARG A 78 -4.22 0.48 -13.68
N ASN A 79 -4.58 1.66 -13.17
CA ASN A 79 -3.92 2.91 -13.51
C ASN A 79 -2.87 3.33 -12.45
N GLN A 80 -2.65 2.52 -11.40
CA GLN A 80 -1.69 2.83 -10.34
C GLN A 80 -0.28 2.42 -10.77
N TRP A 81 0.48 3.39 -11.29
CA TRP A 81 1.88 3.23 -11.64
C TRP A 81 2.62 4.54 -11.33
N ASN A 82 2.72 4.85 -10.04
CA ASN A 82 3.27 6.11 -9.59
C ASN A 82 4.44 5.87 -8.65
N GLU A 83 5.46 6.71 -8.76
CA GLU A 83 6.51 6.78 -7.77
C GLU A 83 5.95 7.28 -6.44
N GLY A 84 6.62 6.92 -5.36
CA GLY A 84 6.22 7.29 -4.03
C GLY A 84 7.31 7.00 -3.01
N LYS A 85 6.99 7.30 -1.75
CA LYS A 85 7.84 7.00 -0.61
C LYS A 85 7.13 6.00 0.28
N LEU A 86 7.85 4.97 0.71
CA LEU A 86 7.40 4.01 1.71
C LEU A 86 8.25 4.18 2.96
N TYR A 87 7.59 4.30 4.10
CA TYR A 87 8.21 4.36 5.41
C TYR A 87 7.70 3.19 6.25
N ILE A 88 8.60 2.42 6.84
CA ILE A 88 8.27 1.33 7.76
C ILE A 88 8.44 1.84 9.18
N LEU A 89 7.40 1.72 9.99
CA LEU A 89 7.40 2.16 11.37
C LEU A 89 7.92 1.03 12.25
N VAL A 90 9.12 1.24 12.79
CA VAL A 90 9.76 0.31 13.73
C VAL A 90 9.60 0.86 15.14
N LYS A 91 9.13 0.01 16.06
CA LYS A 91 9.04 0.37 17.47
C LYS A 91 10.45 0.68 18.00
N LYS A 92 10.64 1.89 18.52
CA LYS A 92 11.87 2.26 19.22
C LYS A 92 12.03 1.36 20.45
N VAL A 93 13.10 0.57 20.49
CA VAL A 93 13.48 -0.19 21.68
C VAL A 93 14.07 0.80 22.69
N PRO A 94 13.73 0.69 24.00
CA PRO A 94 14.40 1.47 25.03
C PRO A 94 15.92 1.30 24.96
N ALA A 95 16.66 2.33 25.37
CA ALA A 95 18.11 2.18 25.53
C ALA A 95 18.37 1.02 26.51
N ARG A 96 19.29 0.11 26.16
CA ARG A 96 19.74 -0.90 27.13
C ARG A 96 20.46 -0.17 28.26
N GLU A 97 19.98 -0.35 29.49
CA GLU A 97 20.76 -0.01 30.67
C GLU A 97 22.05 -0.83 30.63
N ARG A 98 23.19 -0.16 30.82
CA ARG A 98 24.53 -0.77 30.85
C ARG A 98 24.89 -1.13 32.28
#